data_AF-A0A2I4FIA4-F1
#
_entry.id   AF-A0A2I4FIA4-F1
#
_cell.length_a   1.000
_cell.length_b   1.000
_cell.length_c   1.000
_cell.angle_alpha   90.00
_cell.angle_beta   90.00
_cell.angle_gamma   90.00
#
_symmetry.space_group_name_H-M   'P 1'
#
loop_
_entity.id
_entity.type
_entity.pdbx_description
1 polymer ?
#
loop_
_entity_poly.entity_id
_entity_poly.type
_entity_poly.pdbx_seq_one_letter_code
_entity_poly.pdbx_strand_id
1 'polypeptide(L)'
;MKKCELCDSPANLYCESDQASLCWDCDARVHGANFLVAKHSRTLLCHVCQSSTPWNGSGPKLGPTISVCEICVNSNVKNEAGNEGNDHDNGADGVGDSDDDDSDSDDNFEEEEDDDGQGDNDEDEEENQVVPWSSTPPPPTSSSSWRGIH
;
A
#
# COMPACT_ATOMS: atom_id res chain seq x y z
N MET A 1 -14.98 14.41 -1.79
CA MET A 1 -13.61 14.03 -1.36
C MET A 1 -13.69 13.38 0.01
N LYS A 2 -12.94 12.29 0.23
CA LYS A 2 -12.84 11.66 1.55
C LYS A 2 -12.04 12.59 2.47
N LYS A 3 -12.41 12.61 3.74
CA LYS A 3 -11.72 13.41 4.75
C LYS A 3 -10.84 12.51 5.60
N CYS A 4 -9.76 13.07 6.10
CA CYS A 4 -8.92 12.42 7.09
C CYS A 4 -9.71 12.26 8.38
N GLU A 5 -9.77 11.05 8.92
CA GLU A 5 -10.57 10.74 10.11
C GLU A 5 -10.00 11.36 11.40
N LEU A 6 -8.75 11.84 11.38
CA LEU A 6 -8.09 12.43 12.55
C LEU A 6 -8.10 13.97 12.56
N CYS A 7 -8.23 14.62 11.40
CA CYS A 7 -8.10 16.08 11.31
C CYS A 7 -8.98 16.76 10.25
N ASP A 8 -9.90 16.02 9.62
CA ASP A 8 -10.86 16.51 8.62
C ASP A 8 -10.27 17.12 7.32
N SER A 9 -8.95 17.19 7.19
CA SER A 9 -8.26 17.59 5.96
C SER A 9 -8.48 16.57 4.82
N PRO A 10 -8.19 16.89 3.54
CA PRO A 10 -8.35 15.94 2.45
C PRO A 10 -7.51 14.66 2.65
N ALA A 11 -8.15 13.50 2.54
CA ALA A 11 -7.45 12.21 2.62
C ALA A 11 -6.72 11.89 1.31
N ASN A 12 -5.56 11.25 1.44
CA ASN A 12 -4.74 10.80 0.32
C ASN A 12 -4.56 9.28 0.31
N LEU A 13 -4.68 8.64 1.47
CA LEU A 13 -4.43 7.22 1.66
C LEU A 13 -5.62 6.57 2.37
N TYR A 14 -5.81 5.29 2.13
CA TYR A 14 -6.71 4.43 2.90
C TYR A 14 -5.90 3.27 3.49
N CYS A 15 -5.98 3.08 4.80
CA CYS A 15 -5.39 1.94 5.48
C CYS A 15 -6.43 0.82 5.58
N GLU A 16 -6.11 -0.36 5.04
CA GLU A 16 -7.05 -1.49 5.05
C GLU A 16 -7.22 -2.10 6.45
N SER A 17 -6.12 -2.17 7.21
CA SER A 17 -6.12 -2.74 8.56
C SER A 17 -6.91 -1.90 9.55
N ASP A 18 -6.78 -0.57 9.47
CA ASP A 18 -7.47 0.37 10.36
C ASP A 18 -8.83 0.82 9.82
N GLN A 19 -9.15 0.44 8.57
CA GLN A 19 -10.35 0.87 7.83
C GLN A 19 -10.52 2.41 7.78
N ALA A 20 -9.39 3.12 7.74
CA ALA A 20 -9.36 4.56 7.95
C ALA A 20 -8.78 5.31 6.76
N SER A 21 -9.39 6.45 6.41
CA SER A 21 -8.83 7.39 5.42
C SER A 21 -7.96 8.45 6.11
N LEU A 22 -6.72 8.63 5.65
CA LEU A 22 -5.73 9.52 6.28
C LEU A 22 -5.10 10.51 5.29
N CYS A 23 -4.76 11.70 5.78
CA CYS A 23 -3.85 12.62 5.09
C CYS A 23 -2.38 12.22 5.36
N TRP A 24 -1.43 12.82 4.62
CA TRP A 24 0.00 12.50 4.75
C TRP A 24 0.57 12.67 6.16
N ASP A 25 0.21 13.77 6.83
CA ASP A 25 0.72 14.04 8.18
C ASP A 25 0.14 13.06 9.22
N CYS A 26 -1.12 12.68 9.05
CA CYS A 26 -1.76 11.71 9.92
C CYS A 26 -1.26 10.30 9.66
N ASP A 27 -1.05 9.92 8.40
CA ASP A 27 -0.43 8.65 8.02
C ASP A 27 0.95 8.49 8.67
N ALA A 28 1.82 9.49 8.53
CA ALA A 28 3.18 9.44 9.11
C ALA A 28 3.16 9.34 10.64
N ARG A 29 2.20 9.98 11.32
CA ARG A 29 2.05 9.86 12.78
C ARG A 29 1.54 8.48 13.21
N VAL A 30 0.58 7.92 12.49
CA VAL A 30 -0.02 6.61 12.81
C VAL A 30 0.97 5.50 12.47
N HIS A 31 1.41 5.41 11.22
CA HIS A 31 2.23 4.31 10.71
C HIS A 31 3.71 4.45 11.05
N GLY A 32 4.16 5.65 11.44
CA GLY A 32 5.49 5.89 11.98
C GLY A 32 5.61 5.62 13.49
N ALA A 33 4.52 5.30 14.19
CA ALA A 33 4.53 5.12 15.64
C ALA A 33 5.29 3.86 16.10
N ASN A 34 5.19 2.75 15.34
CA ASN A 34 5.92 1.52 15.59
C ASN A 34 5.97 0.63 14.35
N PHE A 35 6.80 -0.42 14.39
CA PHE A 35 7.00 -1.32 13.24
C PHE A 35 5.78 -2.20 12.90
N LEU A 36 4.85 -2.44 13.84
CA LEU A 36 3.66 -3.26 13.60
C LEU A 36 2.69 -2.49 12.70
N VAL A 37 2.38 -1.26 13.08
CA VAL A 37 1.50 -0.39 12.28
C VAL A 37 2.16 -0.02 10.96
N ALA A 38 3.48 0.16 10.91
CA ALA A 38 4.19 0.38 9.66
C ALA A 38 3.96 -0.72 8.61
N LYS A 39 3.62 -1.95 9.02
CA LYS A 39 3.34 -3.05 8.07
C LYS A 39 1.95 -2.98 7.44
N HIS A 40 1.04 -2.15 7.96
CA HIS A 40 -0.30 -2.03 7.39
C HIS A 40 -0.23 -1.64 5.92
N SER A 41 -1.03 -2.35 5.10
CA SER A 41 -1.19 -2.04 3.68
C SER A 41 -2.00 -0.75 3.55
N ARG A 42 -1.45 0.22 2.82
CA ARG A 42 -2.13 1.48 2.50
C ARG A 42 -2.21 1.67 1.01
N THR A 43 -3.40 2.07 0.57
CA THR A 43 -3.71 2.27 -0.84
C THR A 43 -3.85 3.77 -1.11
N LEU A 44 -3.23 4.27 -2.18
CA LEU A 44 -3.41 5.65 -2.59
C LEU A 44 -4.81 5.86 -3.16
N LEU A 45 -5.41 6.99 -2.78
CA LEU A 45 -6.70 7.43 -3.30
C LEU A 45 -6.49 8.30 -4.53
N CYS A 46 -7.30 8.08 -5.55
CA CYS A 46 -7.32 8.90 -6.75
C CYS A 46 -7.54 10.37 -6.36
N HIS A 47 -6.67 11.25 -6.85
CA HIS A 47 -6.75 12.68 -6.55
C HIS A 47 -8.04 13.32 -7.09
N VAL A 48 -8.60 12.77 -8.17
CA VAL A 48 -9.79 13.29 -8.84
C VAL A 48 -11.08 12.77 -8.19
N CYS A 49 -11.28 11.44 -8.18
CA CYS A 49 -12.55 10.84 -7.73
C CYS A 49 -12.47 10.14 -6.37
N GLN A 50 -11.27 10.01 -5.79
CA GLN A 50 -11.04 9.39 -4.47
C GLN A 50 -11.41 7.89 -4.39
N SER A 51 -11.47 7.21 -5.55
CA SER A 51 -11.43 5.75 -5.62
C SER A 51 -10.07 5.22 -5.17
N SER A 52 -10.01 3.96 -4.71
CA SER A 52 -8.73 3.28 -4.56
C SER A 52 -8.01 3.21 -5.91
N THR A 53 -6.68 3.32 -5.87
CA THR A 53 -5.82 3.07 -7.03
C THR A 53 -5.08 1.76 -6.85
N PRO A 54 -4.50 1.17 -7.92
CA PRO A 54 -3.71 -0.06 -7.79
C PRO A 54 -2.45 0.08 -6.93
N TRP A 55 -2.01 1.32 -6.68
CA TRP A 55 -0.83 1.57 -5.86
C TRP A 55 -1.11 1.26 -4.39
N ASN A 56 -0.28 0.39 -3.83
CA ASN A 56 -0.23 0.07 -2.41
C ASN A 56 1.19 0.24 -1.87
N GLY A 57 1.29 0.49 -0.57
CA GLY A 57 2.57 0.65 0.11
C GLY A 57 2.50 0.37 1.61
N SER A 58 3.59 -0.19 2.13
CA SER A 58 3.84 -0.39 3.56
C SER A 58 5.15 0.31 3.95
N GLY A 59 5.35 0.55 5.24
CA GLY A 59 6.50 1.23 5.82
C GLY A 59 6.15 2.38 6.78
N PRO A 60 7.11 2.92 7.53
CA PRO A 60 6.83 3.94 8.53
C PRO A 60 6.45 5.30 7.93
N LYS A 61 6.87 5.57 6.69
CA LYS A 61 6.62 6.84 6.00
C LYS A 61 6.52 6.60 4.50
N LEU A 62 5.41 7.01 3.91
CA LEU A 62 5.23 7.08 2.47
C LEU A 62 5.50 8.52 2.02
N GLY A 63 6.21 8.69 0.90
CA GLY A 63 6.45 10.01 0.32
C GLY A 63 5.16 10.59 -0.28
N PRO A 64 5.00 11.93 -0.31
CA PRO A 64 3.85 12.57 -0.97
C PRO A 64 3.79 12.19 -2.45
N THR A 65 2.82 11.35 -2.81
CA THR A 65 2.60 10.86 -4.17
C THR A 65 1.17 11.15 -4.59
N ILE A 66 0.95 11.49 -5.85
CA ILE A 66 -0.38 11.70 -6.42
C ILE A 66 -0.67 10.54 -7.36
N SER A 67 -1.81 9.88 -7.19
CA SER A 67 -2.30 8.86 -8.13
C SER A 67 -3.62 9.30 -8.76
N VAL A 68 -3.85 8.83 -9.98
CA VAL A 68 -5.10 9.01 -10.73
C VAL A 68 -5.53 7.64 -11.22
N CYS A 69 -6.80 7.28 -11.02
CA CYS A 69 -7.30 6.00 -11.51
C CYS A 69 -7.51 6.03 -13.03
N GLU A 70 -7.47 4.86 -13.67
CA GLU A 70 -7.64 4.72 -15.13
C GLU A 70 -8.92 5.40 -15.62
N ILE A 71 -10.03 5.24 -14.87
CA ILE A 71 -11.30 5.89 -15.18
C ILE A 71 -11.14 7.41 -15.31
N CYS A 72 -10.41 8.05 -14.39
CA CYS A 72 -10.17 9.49 -14.44
C CYS A 72 -9.15 9.89 -15.50
N VAL A 73 -8.15 9.06 -15.79
CA VAL A 73 -7.23 9.27 -16.92
C VAL A 73 -8.00 9.28 -18.23
N ASN A 74 -8.80 8.23 -18.49
CA ASN A 74 -9.60 8.10 -19.71
C ASN A 74 -10.75 9.12 -19.82
N SER A 75 -11.32 9.56 -18.70
CA SER A 75 -12.37 10.61 -18.71
C SER A 75 -11.83 11.95 -19.19
N ASN A 76 -10.55 12.24 -18.94
CA ASN A 76 -9.93 13.47 -19.43
C ASN A 76 -9.79 13.47 -20.96
N VAL A 77 -9.66 12.28 -21.58
CA VAL A 77 -9.53 12.13 -23.04
C VAL A 77 -10.85 12.38 -23.77
N LYS A 78 -12.00 12.06 -23.15
CA LYS A 78 -13.32 12.17 -23.80
C LYS A 78 -13.85 13.60 -23.93
N ASN A 79 -13.31 14.55 -23.19
CA ASN A 79 -13.72 15.95 -23.28
C ASN A 79 -13.12 16.69 -24.48
N GLU A 80 -12.12 16.11 -25.16
CA GLU A 80 -11.43 16.71 -26.31
C GLU A 80 -11.90 16.09 -27.66
N ALA A 81 -12.55 14.92 -27.64
CA ALA A 81 -13.02 14.19 -28.83
C ALA A 81 -14.52 14.42 -29.14
N GLY A 82 -15.10 15.51 -28.62
CA GLY A 82 -16.52 15.84 -28.76
C GLY A 82 -16.82 16.87 -29.85
N ASN A 83 -16.39 16.65 -31.10
CA ASN A 83 -17.03 17.24 -32.29
C ASN A 83 -16.70 16.45 -33.56
N GLU A 84 -17.13 15.19 -33.63
CA GLU A 84 -17.21 14.47 -34.90
C GLU A 84 -18.68 14.24 -35.23
N GLY A 85 -19.08 14.77 -36.38
CA GLY A 85 -20.44 14.90 -36.85
C GLY A 85 -21.17 13.57 -37.00
N ASN A 86 -22.48 13.66 -36.84
CA ASN A 86 -23.43 12.58 -37.01
C ASN A 86 -23.67 12.33 -38.51
N ASP A 87 -22.86 11.49 -39.16
CA ASP A 87 -23.14 11.03 -40.52
C ASP A 87 -23.72 9.61 -40.48
N HIS A 88 -25.03 9.53 -40.75
CA HIS A 88 -25.75 8.30 -41.02
C HIS A 88 -25.39 7.84 -42.44
N ASP A 89 -24.71 6.70 -42.59
CA ASP A 89 -24.70 5.96 -43.84
C ASP A 89 -25.20 4.52 -43.61
N ASN A 90 -26.32 4.22 -44.25
CA ASN A 90 -26.90 2.88 -44.32
C ASN A 90 -26.24 2.14 -45.48
N GLY A 91 -25.26 1.29 -45.19
CA GLY A 91 -24.66 0.37 -46.16
C GLY A 91 -24.72 -1.05 -45.63
N ALA A 92 -25.74 -1.80 -46.03
CA ALA A 92 -25.71 -3.25 -45.98
C ALA A 92 -24.74 -3.77 -47.05
N ASP A 93 -24.04 -4.87 -46.76
CA ASP A 93 -23.75 -6.01 -47.66
C ASP A 93 -22.35 -6.59 -47.43
N GLY A 94 -22.29 -7.93 -47.30
CA GLY A 94 -21.09 -8.70 -47.63
C GLY A 94 -20.54 -9.60 -46.51
N VAL A 95 -20.98 -10.86 -46.53
CA VAL A 95 -20.33 -12.01 -45.89
C VAL A 95 -19.02 -12.38 -46.58
N GLY A 96 -18.02 -12.83 -45.79
CA GLY A 96 -16.82 -13.56 -46.20
C GLY A 96 -16.08 -13.96 -44.93
N ASP A 97 -16.39 -15.13 -44.37
CA ASP A 97 -15.69 -16.41 -44.52
C ASP A 97 -14.24 -16.37 -44.03
N SER A 98 -14.09 -16.96 -42.84
CA SER A 98 -13.02 -17.82 -42.32
C SER A 98 -11.63 -17.74 -42.96
N ASP A 99 -10.62 -17.52 -42.14
CA ASP A 99 -9.44 -18.39 -42.10
C ASP A 99 -8.84 -18.32 -40.69
N ASP A 100 -8.83 -19.49 -40.04
CA ASP A 100 -8.14 -19.79 -38.81
C ASP A 100 -6.62 -19.63 -39.01
N ASP A 101 -5.96 -18.88 -38.13
CA ASP A 101 -4.49 -18.90 -38.03
C ASP A 101 -4.12 -19.23 -36.58
N ASP A 102 -4.24 -20.52 -36.26
CA ASP A 102 -3.57 -21.15 -35.12
C ASP A 102 -2.07 -21.16 -35.42
N SER A 103 -1.35 -20.21 -34.83
CA SER A 103 0.10 -20.30 -34.69
C SER A 103 0.43 -20.55 -33.22
N ASP A 104 0.32 -21.82 -32.82
CA ASP A 104 1.04 -22.34 -31.67
C ASP A 104 2.54 -22.20 -31.95
N SER A 105 3.22 -21.33 -31.19
CA SER A 105 4.68 -21.33 -31.10
C SER A 105 5.05 -21.63 -29.66
N ASP A 106 5.20 -22.93 -29.41
CA ASP A 106 5.94 -23.49 -28.30
C ASP A 106 7.44 -23.13 -28.45
N ASP A 107 7.86 -21.98 -27.91
CA ASP A 107 9.27 -21.68 -27.71
C ASP A 107 9.67 -22.08 -26.28
N ASN A 108 9.95 -23.37 -26.14
CA ASN A 108 10.79 -23.93 -25.10
C ASN A 108 12.24 -23.48 -25.33
N PHE A 109 12.76 -22.57 -24.50
CA PHE A 109 14.19 -22.30 -24.42
C PHE A 109 14.67 -22.38 -22.97
N GLU A 110 15.18 -23.57 -22.67
CA GLU A 110 16.41 -23.90 -21.95
C GLU A 110 16.75 -23.11 -20.68
N GLU A 111 16.78 -23.88 -19.58
CA GLU A 111 17.42 -23.56 -18.31
C GLU A 111 18.91 -23.25 -18.53
N GLU A 112 19.34 -22.05 -18.18
CA GLU A 112 20.75 -21.74 -17.98
C GLU A 112 20.95 -21.58 -16.46
N GLU A 113 21.34 -22.69 -15.82
CA GLU A 113 22.03 -22.67 -14.53
C GLU A 113 23.50 -22.38 -14.81
N ASP A 114 24.03 -21.28 -14.26
CA ASP A 114 25.44 -20.91 -14.04
C ASP A 114 25.36 -19.50 -13.38
N ASP A 115 26.05 -19.05 -12.34
CA ASP A 115 27.40 -19.30 -11.84
C ASP A 115 27.51 -18.59 -10.46
N ASP A 116 28.37 -19.18 -9.64
CA ASP A 116 28.72 -18.92 -8.25
C ASP A 116 29.40 -17.58 -7.97
N GLY A 117 28.73 -16.74 -7.18
CA GLY A 117 29.30 -15.53 -6.59
C GLY A 117 29.33 -15.58 -5.06
N GLN A 118 30.34 -16.25 -4.50
CA GLN A 118 30.72 -16.18 -3.09
C GLN A 118 30.94 -14.72 -2.67
N GLY A 119 30.10 -14.22 -1.76
CA GLY A 119 30.26 -12.91 -1.13
C GLY A 119 30.15 -13.07 0.36
N ASP A 120 31.23 -13.50 1.00
CA ASP A 120 31.43 -13.44 2.44
C ASP A 120 31.22 -11.97 2.88
N ASN A 121 30.20 -11.72 3.68
CA ASN A 121 30.14 -10.53 4.53
C ASN A 121 29.79 -11.01 5.94
N ASP A 122 30.88 -11.22 6.67
CA ASP A 122 31.08 -10.85 8.07
C ASP A 122 29.87 -11.01 9.00
N GLU A 123 30.01 -12.07 9.79
CA GLU A 123 29.47 -12.30 11.12
C GLU A 123 29.38 -11.01 11.97
N ASP A 124 28.20 -10.41 12.04
CA ASP A 124 27.78 -9.60 13.19
C ASP A 124 26.71 -10.39 13.97
N GLU A 125 27.16 -11.41 14.71
CA GLU A 125 26.38 -12.02 15.79
C GLU A 125 26.29 -11.04 16.98
N GLU A 126 25.47 -9.99 16.86
CA GLU A 126 25.02 -9.25 18.05
C GLU A 126 23.86 -10.02 18.69
N GLU A 127 24.23 -10.93 19.59
CA GLU A 127 23.45 -11.51 20.68
C GLU A 127 22.01 -10.95 20.88
N ASN A 128 21.02 -11.59 20.25
CA ASN A 128 19.64 -11.53 20.74
C ASN A 128 19.54 -12.30 22.08
N GLN A 129 19.96 -11.66 23.19
CA GLN A 129 19.66 -12.15 24.53
C GLN A 129 18.16 -12.10 24.80
N VAL A 130 17.49 -13.24 24.64
CA VAL A 130 16.15 -13.46 25.18
C VAL A 130 16.24 -13.56 26.70
N VAL A 131 15.84 -12.51 27.41
CA VAL A 131 15.70 -12.60 28.87
C VAL A 131 14.54 -13.57 29.16
N PRO A 132 14.71 -14.56 30.04
CA PRO A 132 13.55 -15.24 30.59
C PRO A 132 12.84 -14.21 31.48
N TRP A 133 11.64 -13.81 31.05
CA TRP A 133 10.66 -13.15 31.91
C TRP A 133 10.71 -13.80 33.29
N SER A 134 10.98 -13.02 34.32
CA SER A 134 10.79 -13.41 35.72
C SER A 134 9.90 -12.34 36.31
N SER A 135 8.59 -12.59 36.29
CA SER A 135 7.61 -11.79 37.00
C SER A 135 7.99 -11.70 38.47
N THR A 136 8.60 -10.60 38.87
CA THR A 136 8.84 -10.28 40.27
C THR A 136 7.77 -9.28 40.69
N PRO A 137 6.80 -9.64 41.54
CA PRO A 137 5.82 -8.69 42.04
C PRO A 137 6.50 -7.63 42.93
N PRO A 138 5.95 -6.40 43.04
CA PRO A 138 6.50 -5.37 43.91
C PRO A 138 6.41 -5.79 45.39
N PRO A 139 7.33 -5.32 46.26
CA PRO A 139 7.28 -5.63 47.69
C PRO A 139 6.05 -5.00 48.36
N PRO A 140 5.45 -5.63 49.38
CA PRO A 140 4.44 -4.97 50.18
C PRO A 140 5.05 -3.82 50.99
N THR A 141 4.37 -2.67 51.01
CA THR A 141 4.71 -1.54 51.87
C THR A 141 4.65 -2.00 53.33
N SER A 142 5.80 -2.06 53.99
CA SER A 142 5.87 -2.32 55.43
C SER A 142 5.34 -1.11 56.19
N SER A 143 4.19 -1.28 56.83
CA SER A 143 3.67 -0.35 57.84
C SER A 143 4.51 -0.47 59.10
N SER A 144 5.60 0.28 59.20
CA SER A 144 6.35 0.41 60.45
C SER A 144 5.70 1.46 61.35
N SER A 145 4.96 0.97 62.33
CA SER A 145 4.43 1.73 63.47
C SER A 145 5.60 2.30 64.29
N TRP A 146 5.91 3.59 64.11
CA TRP A 146 6.91 4.27 64.93
C TRP A 146 6.24 4.89 66.16
N ARG A 147 6.57 4.34 67.33
CA ARG A 147 6.26 4.92 68.64
C ARG A 147 7.23 6.09 68.89
N GLY A 148 6.72 7.30 69.09
CA GLY A 148 7.41 8.44 69.69
C GLY A 148 6.43 9.13 70.63
N ILE A 149 6.54 8.94 71.95
CA ILE A 149 7.26 9.83 72.92
C ILE A 149 6.80 11.29 72.82
N HIS A 150 5.76 11.63 73.58
CA HIS A 150 5.79 12.64 74.66
C HIS A 150 4.66 12.36 75.65
#